data_AF-A0A357IE90-F1
#
_entry.id   AF-A0A357IE90-F1
#
_cell.length_a   1.000
_cell.length_b   1.000
_cell.length_c   1.000
_cell.angle_alpha   90.00
_cell.angle_beta   90.00
_cell.angle_gamma   90.00
#
_symmetry.space_group_name_H-M   'P 1'
#
loop_
_entity.id
_entity.type
_entity.pdbx_description
1 polymer ?
#
loop_
_entity_poly.entity_id
_entity_poly.type
_entity_poly.pdbx_seq_one_letter_code
_entity_poly.pdbx_strand_id
1 'polypeptide(L)'
;MARERLMSAKSSADIAGSITISLRPDDDLHQARIHTERPMLASRLFEGKSVTRVLHLAPLLFSVCGQAQSVAAVRAIENAMRRQAGPEVERRRDYLVALEGIREHLWRFYIDWPKLLGQRGNASQFAPINQACLSLTHALNPDKVITTVPGLRHPNQPISEDVSAQWF
;
A
#
# COMPACT_ATOMS: atom_id res chain seq x y z
N MET A 1 -8.49 -16.61 41.42
CA MET A 1 -9.01 -15.23 41.35
C MET A 1 -8.03 -14.42 40.53
N ALA A 2 -8.33 -13.66 39.48
CA ALA A 2 -9.51 -13.45 38.65
C ALA A 2 -8.98 -13.22 37.22
N ARG A 3 -9.58 -13.88 36.21
CA ARG A 3 -9.20 -13.71 34.79
C ARG A 3 -9.84 -12.41 34.31
N GLU A 4 -9.06 -11.35 34.22
CA GLU A 4 -9.49 -10.11 33.57
C GLU A 4 -9.54 -10.34 32.06
N ARG A 5 -10.73 -10.72 31.59
CA ARG A 5 -11.08 -10.68 30.17
C ARG A 5 -11.19 -9.21 29.79
N LEU A 6 -10.12 -8.65 29.23
CA LEU A 6 -10.21 -7.46 28.40
C LEU A 6 -11.09 -7.81 27.20
N MET A 7 -12.40 -7.55 27.33
CA MET A 7 -13.32 -7.52 26.22
C MET A 7 -12.93 -6.32 25.35
N SER A 8 -12.04 -6.55 24.38
CA SER A 8 -11.87 -5.63 23.26
C SER A 8 -13.18 -5.62 22.48
N ALA A 9 -13.90 -4.51 22.57
CA ALA A 9 -15.09 -4.29 21.76
C ALA A 9 -14.70 -4.38 20.29
N LYS A 10 -15.16 -5.43 19.59
CA LYS A 10 -15.04 -5.58 18.14
C LYS A 10 -15.83 -4.46 17.48
N SER A 11 -15.17 -3.33 17.24
CA SER A 11 -15.66 -2.29 16.34
C SER A 11 -15.59 -2.81 14.90
N SER A 12 -16.47 -2.29 14.04
CA SER A 12 -16.67 -2.70 12.64
C SER A 12 -15.37 -3.01 11.91
N ALA A 13 -15.37 -4.10 11.11
CA ALA A 13 -14.22 -4.63 10.38
C ALA A 13 -13.22 -3.56 9.92
N ASP A 14 -12.20 -3.32 10.74
CA ASP A 14 -11.13 -2.41 10.39
C ASP A 14 -10.25 -3.09 9.35
N ILE A 15 -10.29 -2.56 8.12
CA ILE A 15 -9.52 -3.06 6.98
C ILE A 15 -8.02 -2.91 7.26
N ALA A 16 -7.61 -1.97 8.12
CA ALA A 16 -6.23 -1.77 8.50
C ALA A 16 -5.65 -2.89 9.40
N GLY A 17 -6.53 -3.67 10.04
CA GLY A 17 -6.11 -4.67 11.04
C GLY A 17 -5.61 -4.05 12.34
N SER A 18 -5.07 -4.88 13.21
CA SER A 18 -4.59 -4.45 14.52
C SER A 18 -3.28 -5.13 14.90
N ILE A 19 -2.41 -4.41 15.62
CA ILE A 19 -1.23 -4.98 16.26
C ILE A 19 -1.40 -4.78 17.76
N THR A 20 -1.47 -5.88 18.50
CA THR A 20 -1.53 -5.88 19.96
C THR A 20 -0.17 -6.29 20.50
N ILE A 21 0.46 -5.42 21.29
CA ILE A 21 1.72 -5.71 21.97
C ILE A 21 1.41 -5.89 23.45
N SER A 22 1.69 -7.09 23.98
CA SER A 22 1.54 -7.40 25.41
C SER A 22 2.92 -7.51 26.05
N LEU A 23 3.15 -6.73 27.10
CA LEU A 23 4.36 -6.77 27.90
C LEU A 23 4.07 -7.52 29.20
N ARG A 24 4.87 -8.53 29.54
CA ARG A 24 4.83 -9.17 30.86
C ARG A 24 6.04 -8.67 31.66
N PRO A 25 5.84 -7.93 32.75
CA PRO A 25 6.89 -7.70 33.72
C PRO A 25 7.09 -9.03 34.46
N ASP A 26 8.22 -9.68 34.23
CA ASP A 26 8.72 -10.75 35.09
C ASP A 26 10.13 -10.33 35.54
N ASP A 27 10.53 -10.73 36.74
CA ASP A 27 11.52 -10.05 37.59
C ASP A 27 12.98 -9.95 37.08
N ASP A 28 13.26 -10.28 35.81
CA ASP A 28 14.53 -9.96 35.13
C ASP A 28 14.44 -10.06 33.60
N LEU A 29 13.31 -10.53 33.04
CA LEU A 29 13.14 -10.72 31.61
C LEU A 29 11.81 -10.14 31.14
N HIS A 30 11.87 -8.96 30.53
CA HIS A 30 10.71 -8.35 29.88
C HIS A 30 10.32 -9.18 28.64
N GLN A 31 9.26 -9.99 28.77
CA GLN A 31 8.71 -10.71 27.62
C GLN A 31 7.70 -9.82 26.89
N ALA A 32 8.01 -9.48 25.63
CA ALA A 32 7.06 -8.88 24.70
C ALA A 32 6.40 -9.98 23.85
N ARG A 33 5.08 -9.98 23.75
CA ARG A 33 4.32 -10.76 22.76
C ARG A 33 3.64 -9.83 21.78
N ILE A 34 3.82 -10.12 20.50
CA ILE A 34 3.18 -9.37 19.42
C ILE A 34 2.12 -10.29 18.83
N HIS A 35 0.86 -9.86 18.91
CA HIS A 35 -0.24 -10.45 18.17
C HIS A 35 -0.63 -9.51 17.04
N THR A 36 -0.76 -10.04 15.84
CA THR A 36 -1.10 -9.26 14.65
C THR A 36 -2.35 -9.85 14.01
N GLU A 37 -3.38 -9.02 13.87
CA GLU A 37 -4.53 -9.31 13.05
C GLU A 37 -4.31 -8.63 11.69
N ARG A 38 -4.06 -9.43 10.65
CA ARG A 38 -4.02 -8.97 9.26
C ARG A 38 -5.29 -9.44 8.56
N PRO A 39 -6.37 -8.66 8.55
CA PRO A 39 -7.54 -8.99 7.77
C PRO A 39 -7.15 -8.96 6.28
N MET A 40 -7.00 -10.14 5.67
CA MET A 40 -6.83 -10.31 4.21
C MET A 40 -8.10 -9.98 3.43
N LEU A 41 -9.06 -9.31 4.06
CA LEU A 41 -10.34 -8.92 3.47
C LEU A 41 -10.16 -7.82 2.42
N ALA A 42 -9.13 -6.99 2.56
CA ALA A 42 -8.83 -5.92 1.62
C ALA A 42 -8.68 -6.46 0.18
N SER A 43 -7.86 -7.49 -0.03
CA SER A 43 -7.66 -8.07 -1.36
C SER A 43 -8.90 -8.78 -1.91
N ARG A 44 -9.79 -9.30 -1.04
CA ARG A 44 -11.08 -9.89 -1.48
C ARG A 44 -12.01 -8.87 -2.13
N LEU A 45 -11.82 -7.57 -1.85
CA LEU A 45 -12.54 -6.52 -2.55
C LEU A 45 -12.20 -6.46 -4.04
N PHE A 46 -11.23 -7.21 -4.55
CA PHE A 46 -10.96 -7.32 -5.98
C PHE A 46 -11.70 -8.48 -6.66
N GLU A 47 -12.23 -9.43 -5.89
CA GLU A 47 -12.95 -10.59 -6.43
C GLU A 47 -14.17 -10.14 -7.26
N GLY A 48 -14.33 -10.76 -8.44
CA GLY A 48 -15.41 -10.44 -9.38
C GLY A 48 -15.30 -9.07 -10.06
N LYS A 49 -14.23 -8.30 -9.84
CA LYS A 49 -14.03 -6.99 -10.50
C LYS A 49 -13.22 -7.13 -11.78
N SER A 50 -13.51 -6.27 -12.75
CA SER A 50 -12.69 -6.17 -13.96
C SER A 50 -11.29 -5.66 -13.63
N VAL A 51 -10.32 -6.02 -14.47
CA VAL A 51 -8.92 -5.57 -14.36
C VAL A 51 -8.84 -4.03 -14.24
N THR A 52 -9.55 -3.31 -15.10
CA THR A 52 -9.60 -1.84 -15.06
C THR A 52 -10.10 -1.33 -13.70
N ARG A 53 -11.11 -1.99 -13.12
CA ARG A 53 -11.64 -1.59 -11.82
C ARG A 53 -10.66 -1.89 -10.68
N VAL A 54 -9.94 -3.02 -10.75
CA VAL A 54 -8.89 -3.37 -9.77
C VAL A 54 -7.76 -2.34 -9.81
N LEU A 55 -7.26 -1.97 -11.00
CA LEU A 55 -6.20 -0.97 -11.16
C LEU A 55 -6.59 0.41 -10.60
N HIS A 56 -7.87 0.77 -10.66
CA HIS A 56 -8.37 2.01 -10.07
C HIS A 56 -8.56 1.92 -8.54
N LEU A 57 -8.94 0.75 -8.02
CA LEU A 57 -9.23 0.57 -6.60
C LEU A 57 -7.99 0.31 -5.74
N ALA A 58 -6.98 -0.37 -6.27
CA ALA A 58 -5.77 -0.74 -5.54
C ALA A 58 -5.10 0.46 -4.81
N PRO A 59 -4.82 1.61 -5.46
CA PRO A 59 -4.22 2.76 -4.77
C PRO A 59 -5.13 3.38 -3.71
N LEU A 60 -6.45 3.30 -3.87
CA LEU A 60 -7.42 3.86 -2.92
C LEU A 60 -7.52 3.00 -1.66
N LEU A 61 -7.47 1.67 -1.84
CA LEU A 61 -7.56 0.72 -0.74
C LEU A 61 -6.29 0.71 0.12
N PHE A 62 -5.13 0.90 -0.51
CA PHE A 62 -3.83 0.92 0.16
C PHE A 62 -3.18 2.30 0.09
N SER A 63 -3.89 3.32 0.58
CA SER A 63 -3.53 4.73 0.39
C SER A 63 -2.18 5.16 0.94
N VAL A 64 -1.62 4.41 1.91
CA VAL A 64 -0.27 4.69 2.44
C VAL A 64 0.77 4.48 1.33
N CYS A 65 0.71 3.33 0.66
CA CYS A 65 1.65 2.89 -0.38
C CYS A 65 0.96 2.78 -1.77
N GLY A 66 0.13 3.78 -2.10
CA GLY A 66 -0.76 3.71 -3.25
C GLY A 66 -0.03 3.50 -4.58
N GLN A 67 1.16 4.09 -4.76
CA GLN A 67 1.95 3.92 -5.98
C GLN A 67 2.56 2.53 -6.05
N ALA A 68 3.18 2.06 -4.96
CA ALA A 68 3.74 0.72 -4.92
C ALA A 68 2.68 -0.36 -5.16
N GLN A 69 1.48 -0.16 -4.63
CA GLN A 69 0.37 -1.09 -4.80
C GLN A 69 -0.22 -1.03 -6.22
N SER A 70 -0.23 0.14 -6.86
CA SER A 70 -0.59 0.25 -8.28
C SER A 70 0.42 -0.50 -9.17
N VAL A 71 1.71 -0.33 -8.93
CA VAL A 71 2.78 -1.06 -9.64
C VAL A 71 2.65 -2.57 -9.41
N ALA A 72 2.42 -3.00 -8.17
CA ALA A 72 2.24 -4.41 -7.84
C ALA A 72 1.01 -5.01 -8.54
N ALA A 73 -0.12 -4.29 -8.55
CA ALA A 73 -1.34 -4.72 -9.22
C ALA A 73 -1.10 -4.90 -10.73
N VAL A 74 -0.49 -3.92 -11.40
CA VAL A 74 -0.18 -4.02 -12.83
C VAL A 74 0.76 -5.18 -13.12
N ARG A 75 1.84 -5.35 -12.35
CA ARG A 75 2.77 -6.48 -12.52
C ARG A 75 2.09 -7.84 -12.33
N ALA A 76 1.18 -7.95 -11.36
CA ALA A 76 0.42 -9.18 -11.13
C ALA A 76 -0.50 -9.51 -12.33
N ILE A 77 -1.18 -8.50 -12.88
CA ILE A 77 -2.03 -8.64 -14.06
C ILE A 77 -1.19 -9.00 -15.30
N GLU A 78 -0.09 -8.29 -15.54
CA GLU A 78 0.85 -8.58 -16.65
C GLU A 78 1.39 -10.01 -16.57
N ASN A 79 1.75 -10.47 -15.38
CA ASN A 79 2.20 -11.84 -15.16
C ASN A 79 1.08 -12.86 -15.45
N ALA A 80 -0.13 -12.63 -14.92
CA ALA A 80 -1.29 -13.49 -15.19
C ALA A 80 -1.63 -13.58 -16.69
N MET A 81 -1.47 -12.47 -17.41
CA MET A 81 -1.68 -12.38 -18.86
C MET A 81 -0.48 -12.84 -19.69
N ARG A 82 0.66 -13.16 -19.06
CA ARG A 82 1.95 -13.45 -19.70
C ARG A 82 2.41 -12.36 -20.67
N ARG A 83 2.22 -11.09 -20.28
CA ARG A 83 2.52 -9.90 -21.07
C ARG A 83 3.23 -8.86 -20.21
N GLN A 84 4.54 -9.00 -20.07
CA GLN A 84 5.36 -8.09 -19.29
C GLN A 84 5.61 -6.77 -20.03
N ALA A 85 5.71 -5.68 -19.29
CA ALA A 85 6.16 -4.41 -19.84
C ALA A 85 7.63 -4.45 -20.26
N GLY A 86 8.01 -3.53 -21.16
CA GLY A 86 9.40 -3.37 -21.58
C GLY A 86 10.30 -2.79 -20.46
N PRO A 87 11.64 -2.93 -20.58
CA PRO A 87 12.58 -2.50 -19.53
C PRO A 87 12.50 -1.03 -19.13
N GLU A 88 12.13 -0.15 -20.07
CA GLU A 88 11.96 1.28 -19.77
C GLU A 88 10.79 1.55 -18.83
N VAL A 89 9.66 0.87 -19.06
CA VAL A 89 8.46 0.97 -18.22
C VAL A 89 8.76 0.43 -16.83
N GLU A 90 9.44 -0.71 -16.74
CA GLU A 90 9.84 -1.30 -15.45
C GLU A 90 10.77 -0.38 -14.66
N ARG A 91 11.78 0.23 -15.29
CA ARG A 91 12.64 1.22 -14.60
C ARG A 91 11.85 2.39 -14.03
N ARG A 92 10.86 2.90 -14.77
CA ARG A 92 10.00 3.99 -14.30
C ARG A 92 9.13 3.54 -13.13
N ARG A 93 8.60 2.32 -13.16
CA ARG A 93 7.87 1.71 -12.05
C ARG A 93 8.74 1.57 -10.80
N ASP A 94 9.98 1.12 -10.95
CA ASP A 94 10.92 1.01 -9.84
C ASP A 94 11.24 2.37 -9.22
N TYR A 95 11.43 3.41 -10.05
CA TYR A 95 11.61 4.77 -9.53
C TYR A 95 10.39 5.30 -8.79
N LEU A 96 9.17 5.00 -9.26
CA LEU A 96 7.94 5.39 -8.54
C LEU A 96 7.87 4.74 -7.16
N VAL A 97 8.16 3.45 -7.06
CA VAL A 97 8.20 2.72 -5.78
C VAL A 97 9.29 3.30 -4.87
N ALA A 98 10.48 3.55 -5.40
CA ALA A 98 11.59 4.10 -4.64
C ALA A 98 11.29 5.51 -4.09
N LEU A 99 10.68 6.38 -4.89
CA LEU A 99 10.29 7.72 -4.47
C LEU A 99 9.23 7.70 -3.36
N GLU A 100 8.24 6.81 -3.47
CA GLU A 100 7.24 6.61 -2.41
C GLU A 100 7.92 6.15 -1.12
N GLY A 101 8.80 5.15 -1.21
CA GLY A 101 9.58 4.66 -0.07
C GLY A 101 10.44 5.75 0.58
N ILE A 102 11.18 6.53 -0.21
CA ILE A 102 12.00 7.64 0.30
C ILE A 102 11.14 8.65 1.04
N ARG A 103 10.01 9.06 0.46
CA ARG A 103 9.07 10.01 1.09
C ARG A 103 8.55 9.48 2.43
N GLU A 104 8.14 8.22 2.49
CA GLU A 104 7.61 7.59 3.72
C GLU A 104 8.67 7.48 4.81
N HIS A 105 9.89 7.06 4.46
CA HIS A 105 11.00 6.99 5.41
C HIS A 105 11.30 8.37 5.97
N LEU A 106 11.44 9.38 5.11
CA LEU A 106 11.75 10.73 5.54
C LEU A 106 10.60 11.34 6.36
N TRP A 107 9.33 11.04 6.05
CA TRP A 107 8.21 11.40 6.92
C TRP A 107 8.39 10.82 8.32
N ARG A 108 8.72 9.53 8.42
CA ARG A 108 8.93 8.84 9.70
C ARG A 108 10.04 9.53 10.51
N PHE A 109 11.16 9.88 9.87
CA PHE A 109 12.28 10.56 10.50
C PHE A 109 11.96 12.01 10.94
N TYR A 110 11.31 12.80 10.08
CA TYR A 110 11.08 14.22 10.37
C TYR A 110 9.84 14.47 11.23
N ILE A 111 8.85 13.59 11.19
CA ILE A 111 7.53 13.84 11.80
C ILE A 111 7.27 12.91 12.98
N ASP A 112 7.35 11.60 12.77
CA ASP A 112 6.84 10.63 13.73
C ASP A 112 7.84 10.32 14.84
N TRP A 113 9.10 10.06 14.49
CA TRP A 113 10.12 9.75 15.49
C TRP A 113 10.37 10.88 16.49
N PRO A 114 10.45 12.16 16.07
CA PRO A 114 10.54 13.26 17.03
C PRO A 114 9.37 13.25 18.01
N LYS A 115 8.13 13.01 17.55
CA LYS A 115 6.96 12.91 18.42
C LYS A 115 7.07 11.77 19.43
N LEU A 116 7.58 10.61 19.00
CA LEU A 116 7.82 9.47 19.90
C LEU A 116 8.86 9.77 20.97
N LEU A 117 9.81 10.66 20.68
CA LEU A 117 10.85 11.13 21.60
C LEU A 117 10.43 12.37 22.42
N GLY A 118 9.15 12.77 22.36
CA GLY A 118 8.64 13.96 23.06
C GLY A 118 9.04 15.29 22.43
N GLN A 119 9.61 15.28 21.23
CA GLN A 119 9.99 16.45 20.45
C GLN A 119 8.89 16.83 19.45
N ARG A 120 8.96 18.05 18.91
CA ARG A 120 8.06 18.48 17.83
C ARG A 120 8.55 17.93 16.49
N GLY A 121 7.63 17.40 15.69
CA GLY A 121 7.91 17.05 14.29
C GLY A 121 8.26 18.29 13.47
N ASN A 122 9.15 18.12 12.50
CA ASN A 122 9.74 19.20 11.70
C ASN A 122 9.16 19.22 10.27
N ALA A 123 7.91 19.68 10.16
CA ALA A 123 7.19 19.73 8.89
C ALA A 123 7.84 20.68 7.87
N SER A 124 8.50 21.76 8.32
CA SER A 124 9.15 22.72 7.43
C SER A 124 10.37 22.12 6.72
N GLN A 125 11.12 21.21 7.36
CA GLN A 125 12.22 20.49 6.71
C GLN A 125 11.72 19.34 5.81
N PHE A 126 10.58 18.73 6.13
CA PHE A 126 9.98 17.69 5.28
C PHE A 126 9.30 18.27 4.02
N ALA A 127 8.69 19.44 4.10
CA ALA A 127 7.96 20.05 2.99
C ALA A 127 8.72 20.12 1.65
N PRO A 128 9.98 20.59 1.58
CA PRO A 128 10.73 20.63 0.32
C PRO A 128 11.03 19.23 -0.24
N ILE A 129 11.26 18.24 0.63
CA ILE A 129 11.48 16.84 0.24
C ILE A 129 10.20 16.28 -0.40
N ASN A 130 9.06 16.50 0.25
CA ASN A 130 7.77 16.07 -0.28
C ASN A 130 7.50 16.70 -1.65
N GLN A 131 7.75 18.00 -1.79
CA GLN A 131 7.60 18.70 -3.06
C GLN A 131 8.51 18.13 -4.16
N ALA A 132 9.78 17.83 -3.84
CA ALA A 132 10.70 17.21 -4.78
C ALA A 132 10.23 15.82 -5.22
N CYS A 133 9.75 14.99 -4.28
CA CYS A 133 9.21 13.67 -4.58
C CYS A 133 7.97 13.76 -5.48
N LEU A 134 7.07 14.72 -5.24
CA LEU A 134 5.89 14.95 -6.09
C LEU A 134 6.28 15.40 -7.50
N SER A 135 7.23 16.31 -7.63
CA SER A 135 7.73 16.78 -8.93
C SER A 135 8.38 15.65 -9.73
N LEU A 136 9.21 14.81 -9.09
CA LEU A 136 9.83 13.65 -9.73
C LEU A 136 8.80 12.59 -10.11
N THR A 137 7.81 12.34 -9.24
CA THR A 137 6.69 11.44 -9.54
C THR A 137 5.92 11.92 -10.78
N HIS A 138 5.61 13.21 -10.86
CA HIS A 138 4.94 13.78 -12.03
C HIS A 138 5.79 13.64 -13.31
N ALA A 139 7.10 13.90 -13.23
CA ALA A 139 8.02 13.74 -14.36
C ALA A 139 8.11 12.28 -14.85
N LEU A 140 7.98 11.31 -13.94
CA LEU A 140 7.90 9.89 -14.27
C LEU A 140 6.58 9.50 -14.93
N ASN A 141 5.58 10.39 -14.98
CA ASN A 141 4.29 10.23 -15.63
C ASN A 141 3.64 8.86 -15.30
N PRO A 142 3.13 8.69 -14.08
CA PRO A 142 2.67 7.42 -13.55
C PRO A 142 1.56 6.82 -14.41
N ASP A 143 0.61 7.62 -14.89
CA ASP A 143 -0.51 7.16 -15.70
C ASP A 143 -0.05 6.32 -16.90
N LYS A 144 1.03 6.72 -17.56
CA LYS A 144 1.60 5.98 -18.70
C LYS A 144 2.17 4.61 -18.35
N VAL A 145 2.50 4.36 -17.08
CA VAL A 145 3.19 3.13 -16.64
C VAL A 145 2.41 2.30 -15.63
N ILE A 146 1.41 2.87 -14.94
CA ILE A 146 0.59 2.17 -13.93
C ILE A 146 -0.89 2.01 -14.32
N THR A 147 -1.37 2.63 -15.40
CA THR A 147 -2.77 2.48 -15.85
C THR A 147 -2.90 1.69 -17.14
N THR A 148 -1.77 1.29 -17.72
CA THR A 148 -1.69 0.58 -18.99
C THR A 148 -1.13 -0.82 -18.77
N VAL A 149 -1.84 -1.81 -19.29
CA VAL A 149 -1.34 -3.18 -19.41
C VAL A 149 -1.27 -3.50 -20.90
N PRO A 150 -0.15 -3.99 -21.43
CA PRO A 150 -0.03 -4.33 -22.84
C PRO A 150 -1.15 -5.27 -23.32
N GLY A 151 -1.97 -4.83 -24.27
CA GLY A 151 -3.09 -5.60 -24.83
C GLY A 151 -4.45 -5.44 -24.14
N LEU A 152 -4.54 -4.68 -23.05
CA LEU A 152 -5.82 -4.21 -22.50
C LEU A 152 -6.19 -2.84 -23.12
N ARG A 153 -7.40 -2.71 -23.66
CA ARG A 153 -7.88 -1.46 -24.28
C ARG A 153 -8.12 -0.37 -23.23
N HIS A 154 -7.84 0.88 -23.59
CA HIS A 154 -8.11 2.08 -22.79
C HIS A 154 -9.64 2.24 -22.49
N PRO A 155 -10.01 2.97 -21.42
CA PRO A 155 -11.27 2.85 -20.67
C PRO A 155 -12.55 3.36 -21.36
N ASN A 156 -12.51 3.77 -22.63
CA ASN A 156 -13.67 4.41 -23.30
C ASN A 156 -14.29 3.59 -24.45
N GLN A 157 -14.09 2.27 -24.45
CA GLN A 157 -14.92 1.35 -25.24
C GLN A 157 -15.63 0.37 -24.30
N PRO A 158 -16.92 0.06 -24.55
CA PRO A 158 -17.65 -0.91 -23.75
C PRO A 158 -16.90 -2.23 -23.78
N ILE A 159 -16.68 -2.78 -22.58
CA ILE A 159 -16.03 -4.07 -22.36
C ILE A 159 -16.87 -5.10 -23.12
N SER A 160 -16.35 -5.67 -24.21
CA SER A 160 -16.91 -6.95 -24.65
C SER A 160 -16.57 -7.95 -23.55
N GLU A 161 -17.61 -8.60 -23.05
CA GLU A 161 -17.52 -9.76 -22.16
C GLU A 161 -16.39 -10.69 -22.64
N ASP A 162 -15.57 -11.19 -21.70
CA ASP A 162 -14.51 -12.22 -21.85
C ASP A 162 -13.06 -11.84 -21.50
N VAL A 163 -12.84 -11.12 -20.38
CA VAL A 163 -11.65 -11.42 -19.55
C VAL A 163 -12.09 -11.57 -18.10
N SER A 164 -12.80 -12.66 -17.83
CA SER A 164 -12.99 -13.17 -16.48
C SER A 164 -11.66 -13.74 -16.02
N ALA A 165 -10.87 -12.94 -15.30
CA ALA A 165 -9.76 -13.48 -14.54
C ALA A 165 -10.36 -14.36 -13.43
N GLN A 166 -10.30 -15.67 -13.63
CA GLN A 166 -10.56 -16.65 -12.57
C GLN A 166 -9.41 -16.55 -11.57
N TRP A 167 -9.59 -15.71 -10.57
CA TRP A 167 -8.74 -15.70 -9.39
C TRP A 167 -9.18 -16.88 -8.51
N PHE A 168 -8.19 -17.68 -8.08
CA PHE A 168 -8.38 -18.89 -7.27
C PHE A 168 -9.20 -18.65 -6.01
#